data_AF-A0A7R9Q4L4-F1
#
_entry.id   AF-A0A7R9Q4L4-F1
#
_cell.length_a   1.000
_cell.length_b   1.000
_cell.length_c   1.000
_cell.angle_alpha   90.00
_cell.angle_beta   90.00
_cell.angle_gamma   90.00
#
_symmetry.space_group_name_H-M   'P 1'
#
loop_
_entity.id
_entity.type
_entity.pdbx_description
1 polymer ?
#
loop_
_entity_poly.entity_id
_entity_poly.type
_entity_poly.pdbx_seq_one_letter_code
_entity_poly.pdbx_strand_id
1 'polypeptide(L)'
;MAEWRPRCDPCGIVCIVSIYLIIIYTDYAFINWIVLPLNCNLATLGLSISVFQLILILLVWSHLKAAVSDPGVVPHPTHGLDISAKQLLNKKDDNEDHNWSVCVRCQMYRPPRAHHCRICQRCVRKMDHHCPWINNCVGELNQKYFILFLIYTGTACAYVLISILLSFIKSKLDSHQRM
;
A
#
# COMPACT_ATOMS: atom_id res chain seq x y z
N MET A 1 23.41 0.09 12.84
CA MET A 1 22.13 0.45 12.22
C MET A 1 21.21 -0.75 12.35
N ALA A 2 20.00 -0.61 12.89
CA ALA A 2 19.09 -1.75 12.99
C ALA A 2 18.66 -2.15 11.57
N GLU A 3 19.03 -3.36 11.13
CA GLU A 3 18.63 -3.87 9.82
C GLU A 3 17.11 -4.09 9.82
N TRP A 4 16.39 -3.24 9.10
CA TRP A 4 15.00 -3.51 8.79
C TRP A 4 14.95 -4.70 7.82
N ARG A 5 14.40 -5.82 8.28
CA ARG A 5 14.01 -6.95 7.43
C ARG A 5 12.50 -7.19 7.54
N PRO A 6 11.79 -7.41 6.41
CA PRO A 6 10.41 -7.85 6.45
C PRO A 6 10.31 -9.14 7.26
N ARG A 7 9.36 -9.20 8.20
CA ARG A 7 9.03 -10.46 8.88
C ARG A 7 8.01 -11.18 7.99
N CYS A 8 8.26 -12.44 7.67
CA CYS A 8 7.32 -13.25 6.89
C CYS A 8 6.08 -13.55 7.74
N ASP A 9 4.95 -12.94 7.39
CA ASP A 9 3.62 -13.37 7.82
C ASP A 9 3.00 -14.26 6.72
N PRO A 10 2.64 -15.53 7.00
CA PRO A 10 1.99 -16.41 6.03
C PRO A 10 0.72 -15.82 5.42
N CYS A 11 -0.09 -15.11 6.22
CA CYS A 11 -1.30 -14.44 5.74
C CYS A 11 -0.92 -13.35 4.71
N GLY A 12 0.07 -12.51 5.05
CA GLY A 12 0.59 -11.50 4.14
C GLY A 12 1.17 -12.05 2.83
N ILE A 13 1.82 -13.22 2.85
CA ILE A 13 2.32 -13.86 1.62
C ILE A 13 1.15 -14.23 0.69
N VAL A 14 0.11 -14.86 1.24
CA VAL A 14 -1.10 -15.24 0.48
C VAL A 14 -1.77 -14.00 -0.11
N CYS A 15 -1.87 -12.90 0.66
CA CYS A 15 -2.43 -11.64 0.19
C CYS A 15 -1.63 -11.04 -0.98
N ILE A 16 -0.29 -10.99 -0.87
CA ILE A 16 0.58 -10.47 -1.94
C ILE A 16 0.43 -11.31 -3.22
N VAL A 17 0.47 -12.64 -3.11
CA VAL A 17 0.29 -13.54 -4.26
C VAL A 17 -1.07 -13.29 -4.91
N SER A 18 -2.13 -13.17 -4.11
CA SER A 18 -3.48 -12.90 -4.59
C SER A 18 -3.57 -11.58 -5.36
N ILE A 19 -2.93 -10.51 -4.87
CA ILE A 19 -2.89 -9.21 -5.57
C ILE A 19 -2.30 -9.35 -6.97
N TYR A 20 -1.14 -10.01 -7.10
CA TYR A 20 -0.49 -10.13 -8.40
C TYR A 20 -1.27 -11.02 -9.36
N LEU A 21 -1.90 -12.09 -8.87
CA LEU A 21 -2.81 -12.90 -9.68
C LEU A 21 -4.02 -12.09 -10.17
N ILE A 22 -4.62 -11.26 -9.30
CA ILE A 22 -5.74 -10.38 -9.66
C ILE A 22 -5.32 -9.34 -10.70
N ILE A 23 -4.14 -8.72 -10.56
CA ILE A 23 -3.63 -7.73 -11.52
C ILE A 23 -3.43 -8.37 -12.89
N ILE A 24 -2.76 -9.52 -12.96
CA ILE A 24 -2.52 -10.26 -14.21
C ILE A 24 -3.85 -10.65 -14.87
N TYR A 25 -4.78 -11.21 -14.09
CA TYR A 25 -6.08 -11.58 -14.60
C TYR A 25 -6.89 -10.38 -15.10
N THR A 26 -6.84 -9.26 -14.36
CA THR A 26 -7.55 -8.02 -14.74
C THR A 26 -7.00 -7.47 -16.05
N ASP A 27 -5.68 -7.49 -16.24
CA ASP A 27 -5.06 -7.07 -17.50
C ASP A 27 -5.48 -7.96 -18.68
N TYR A 28 -5.41 -9.28 -18.49
CA TYR A 28 -5.90 -10.24 -19.46
C TYR A 28 -7.37 -10.00 -19.83
N ALA A 29 -8.26 -9.86 -18.84
CA ALA A 29 -9.69 -9.69 -19.04
C ALA A 29 -10.01 -8.33 -19.70
N PHE A 30 -9.33 -7.27 -19.28
CA PHE A 30 -9.50 -5.93 -19.87
C PHE A 30 -9.17 -5.94 -21.37
N ILE A 31 -8.04 -6.53 -21.74
CA ILE A 31 -7.62 -6.60 -23.15
C ILE A 31 -8.60 -7.47 -23.95
N ASN A 32 -8.88 -8.69 -23.50
CA ASN A 32 -9.61 -9.68 -24.29
C ASN A 32 -11.13 -9.45 -24.34
N TRP A 33 -11.73 -8.95 -23.26
CA TRP A 33 -13.19 -8.86 -23.15
C TRP A 33 -13.73 -7.44 -23.26
N ILE A 34 -12.90 -6.42 -23.09
CA ILE A 34 -13.32 -5.02 -23.21
C ILE A 34 -12.69 -4.41 -24.46
N VAL A 35 -11.36 -4.43 -24.58
CA VAL A 35 -10.65 -3.63 -25.58
C VAL A 35 -10.72 -4.24 -26.99
N LEU A 36 -10.42 -5.53 -27.17
CA LEU A 36 -10.47 -6.19 -28.48
C LEU A 36 -11.89 -6.24 -29.08
N PRO A 37 -12.96 -6.57 -28.33
CA PRO A 37 -14.32 -6.63 -28.89
C PRO A 37 -14.88 -5.27 -29.34
N LEU A 38 -14.32 -4.16 -28.85
CA LEU A 38 -14.73 -2.82 -29.30
C LEU A 38 -14.43 -2.58 -30.79
N ASN A 39 -13.49 -3.33 -31.39
CA ASN A 39 -13.11 -3.25 -32.81
C ASN A 39 -12.93 -1.79 -33.30
N CYS A 40 -12.29 -0.96 -32.47
CA CYS A 40 -11.94 0.42 -32.81
C CYS A 40 -10.71 0.46 -33.73
N ASN A 41 -10.37 1.65 -34.24
CA ASN A 41 -9.13 1.82 -34.99
C ASN A 41 -7.89 1.46 -34.15
N LEU A 42 -6.80 1.07 -34.80
CA LEU A 42 -5.58 0.60 -34.15
C LEU A 42 -4.97 1.64 -33.19
N ALA A 43 -5.06 2.93 -33.53
CA ALA A 43 -4.53 4.01 -32.71
C ALA A 43 -5.29 4.15 -31.38
N THR A 44 -6.62 4.11 -31.41
CA THR A 44 -7.49 4.16 -30.21
C THR A 44 -7.29 2.91 -29.34
N LEU A 45 -7.17 1.74 -29.97
CA LEU A 45 -6.87 0.49 -29.28
C LEU A 45 -5.53 0.58 -28.54
N GLY A 46 -4.47 0.94 -29.27
CA GLY A 46 -3.12 1.06 -28.73
C GLY A 46 -3.02 2.11 -27.63
N LEU A 47 -3.71 3.24 -27.77
CA LEU A 47 -3.78 4.28 -26.74
C LEU A 47 -4.45 3.76 -25.46
N SER A 48 -5.59 3.08 -25.57
CA SER A 48 -6.30 2.54 -24.41
C SER A 48 -5.45 1.52 -23.65
N ILE A 49 -4.80 0.60 -24.37
CA ILE A 49 -3.88 -0.38 -23.77
C ILE A 49 -2.70 0.32 -23.10
N SER A 50 -2.08 1.30 -23.77
CA SER A 50 -0.91 2.01 -23.24
C SER A 50 -1.23 2.79 -21.96
N VAL A 51 -2.38 3.46 -21.92
CA VAL A 51 -2.85 4.18 -20.72
C VAL A 51 -3.10 3.21 -19.58
N PHE A 52 -3.78 2.08 -19.83
CA PHE A 52 -4.04 1.09 -18.80
C PHE A 52 -2.75 0.46 -18.27
N GLN A 53 -1.81 0.13 -19.16
CA GLN A 53 -0.52 -0.42 -18.79
C GLN A 53 0.30 0.55 -17.92
N LEU A 54 0.26 1.85 -18.22
CA LEU A 54 0.90 2.86 -17.39
C LEU A 54 0.30 2.89 -15.98
N ILE A 55 -1.03 2.83 -15.86
CA ILE A 55 -1.71 2.77 -14.55
C ILE A 55 -1.26 1.52 -13.78
N LEU A 56 -1.21 0.35 -14.42
CA LEU A 56 -0.78 -0.89 -13.78
C LEU A 56 0.70 -0.85 -13.36
N ILE A 57 1.59 -0.27 -14.17
CA ILE A 57 3.00 -0.08 -13.80
C ILE A 57 3.12 0.78 -12.54
N LEU A 58 2.39 1.90 -12.47
CA LEU A 58 2.40 2.79 -11.31
C LEU A 58 1.79 2.12 -10.06
N LEU A 59 0.73 1.33 -10.23
CA LEU A 59 0.13 0.52 -9.17
C LEU A 59 1.14 -0.50 -8.62
N VAL A 60 1.75 -1.30 -9.49
CA VAL A 60 2.75 -2.30 -9.10
C VAL A 60 3.95 -1.65 -8.42
N TRP A 61 4.45 -0.54 -8.96
CA TRP A 61 5.59 0.17 -8.40
C TRP A 61 5.31 0.72 -7.00
N SER A 62 4.16 1.40 -6.82
CA SER A 62 3.75 1.93 -5.52
C SER A 62 3.49 0.83 -4.49
N HIS A 63 2.87 -0.28 -4.91
CA HIS A 63 2.68 -1.46 -4.07
C HIS A 63 4.01 -2.06 -3.60
N LEU A 64 4.94 -2.31 -4.54
CA LEU A 64 6.28 -2.82 -4.23
C LEU A 64 6.98 -1.90 -3.24
N LYS A 65 6.96 -0.58 -3.47
CA LYS A 65 7.55 0.40 -2.56
C LYS A 65 6.89 0.38 -1.18
N ALA A 66 5.58 0.22 -1.07
CA ALA A 66 4.91 0.11 0.23
C ALA A 66 5.34 -1.19 0.97
N ALA A 67 5.42 -2.31 0.26
CA ALA A 67 5.78 -3.61 0.81
C ALA A 67 7.25 -3.72 1.23
N VAL A 68 8.18 -3.18 0.42
CA VAL A 68 9.63 -3.37 0.60
C VAL A 68 10.37 -2.18 1.20
N SER A 69 9.66 -1.11 1.58
CA SER A 69 10.30 0.02 2.29
C SER A 69 10.14 -0.12 3.79
N ASP A 70 11.16 0.34 4.54
CA ASP A 70 11.08 0.49 5.99
C ASP A 70 9.86 1.36 6.35
N PRO A 71 8.94 0.91 7.20
CA PRO A 71 7.81 1.71 7.66
C PRO A 71 8.20 2.78 8.68
N GLY A 72 9.46 2.82 9.10
CA GLY A 72 9.97 3.73 10.13
C GLY A 72 10.19 3.01 11.46
N VAL A 73 10.90 1.88 11.44
CA VAL A 73 11.21 1.13 12.66
C VAL A 73 12.00 1.99 13.65
N VAL A 74 11.62 1.91 14.93
CA VAL A 74 12.37 2.55 16.01
C VAL A 74 13.59 1.67 16.31
N PRO A 75 14.83 2.20 16.21
CA PRO A 75 16.03 1.43 16.49
C PRO A 75 16.08 1.02 17.96
N HIS A 76 16.48 -0.23 18.23
CA HIS A 76 16.67 -0.71 19.60
C HIS A 76 17.92 -0.06 20.20
N PRO A 77 17.86 0.44 21.45
CA PRO A 77 19.03 0.96 22.12
C PRO A 77 20.01 -0.20 22.42
N THR A 78 21.30 0.01 22.14
CA THR A 78 22.37 -0.99 22.34
C THR A 78 22.76 -1.16 23.81
N HIS A 79 22.51 -0.12 24.62
CA HIS A 79 22.62 -0.15 26.07
C HIS A 79 21.19 -0.12 26.62
N GLY A 80 20.91 -0.90 27.67
CA GLY A 80 19.57 -1.05 28.23
C GLY A 80 18.92 0.27 28.65
N LEU A 81 17.66 0.21 29.10
CA LEU A 81 16.93 1.36 29.62
C LEU A 81 17.68 2.00 30.81
N ASP A 82 18.51 3.00 30.56
CA ASP A 82 19.21 3.71 31.63
C ASP A 82 18.20 4.48 32.50
N ILE A 83 18.43 4.42 33.82
CA ILE A 83 17.61 5.04 34.87
C ILE A 83 17.43 6.56 34.62
N SER A 84 18.40 7.21 33.97
CA SER A 84 18.33 8.63 33.58
C SER A 84 17.17 8.97 32.64
N ALA A 85 16.77 8.06 31.76
CA ALA A 85 15.65 8.34 30.84
C ALA A 85 14.29 8.30 31.57
N LYS A 86 14.18 7.54 32.66
CA LYS A 86 12.99 7.54 33.53
C LYS A 86 12.88 8.84 34.34
N GLN A 87 14.02 9.42 34.72
CA GLN A 87 14.10 10.73 35.37
C GLN A 87 13.79 11.89 34.41
N LEU A 88 14.11 11.78 33.12
CA LEU A 88 13.74 12.77 32.10
C LEU A 88 12.23 12.83 31.84
N LEU A 89 11.52 11.71 31.96
CA LEU A 89 10.05 11.67 31.87
C LEU A 89 9.36 12.34 33.06
N ASN A 90 9.93 12.21 34.26
CA ASN A 90 9.39 12.86 35.45
C ASN A 90 9.64 14.39 35.50
N LYS A 91 10.42 14.95 34.57
CA LYS A 91 10.90 16.35 34.64
C LYS A 91 10.39 17.29 33.53
N LYS A 92 9.53 16.84 32.61
CA LYS A 92 8.90 17.70 31.59
C LYS A 92 7.37 17.61 31.74
N ASP A 93 6.72 18.61 32.34
CA ASP A 93 6.33 19.93 31.79
C ASP A 93 5.09 19.81 30.88
N ASP A 94 4.09 20.64 31.19
CA ASP A 94 2.66 20.54 30.89
C ASP A 94 2.30 20.85 29.42
N ASN A 95 3.03 20.28 28.47
CA ASN A 95 2.74 20.39 27.03
C ASN A 95 2.44 19.01 26.43
N GLU A 96 1.16 18.77 26.13
CA GLU A 96 0.56 17.47 25.77
C GLU A 96 1.09 16.79 24.49
N ASP A 97 1.97 17.43 23.70
CA ASP A 97 2.38 16.92 22.38
C ASP A 97 3.64 16.02 22.35
N HIS A 98 4.33 15.84 23.49
CA HIS A 98 5.63 15.15 23.52
C HIS A 98 5.68 13.95 24.46
N ASN A 99 4.57 13.23 24.63
CA ASN A 99 4.52 12.15 25.61
C ASN A 99 5.22 10.86 25.10
N TRP A 100 6.50 10.75 25.42
CA TRP A 100 7.26 9.51 25.26
C TRP A 100 6.68 8.41 26.16
N SER A 101 6.63 7.19 25.66
CA SER A 101 6.07 6.05 26.43
C SER A 101 7.03 4.86 26.42
N VAL A 102 6.78 3.83 27.22
CA VAL A 102 7.63 2.64 27.26
C VAL A 102 6.92 1.48 26.57
N CYS A 103 7.65 0.77 25.69
CA CYS A 103 7.18 -0.50 25.15
C CYS A 103 7.74 -1.64 26.02
N VAL A 104 6.87 -2.33 26.76
CA VAL A 104 7.26 -3.46 27.62
C VAL A 104 7.84 -4.63 26.81
N ARG A 105 7.32 -4.87 25.60
CA ARG A 105 7.74 -5.99 24.72
C ARG A 105 9.12 -5.79 24.11
N CYS A 106 9.40 -4.56 23.65
CA CYS A 106 10.69 -4.20 23.09
C CYS A 106 11.68 -3.68 24.15
N GLN A 107 11.23 -3.55 25.42
CA GLN A 107 11.99 -2.99 26.54
C GLN A 107 12.72 -1.69 26.18
N MET A 108 12.01 -0.77 25.53
CA MET A 108 12.59 0.48 25.04
C MET A 108 11.62 1.66 25.18
N TYR A 109 12.17 2.88 25.19
CA TYR A 109 11.37 4.09 25.03
C TYR A 109 10.83 4.18 23.60
N ARG A 110 9.57 4.57 23.52
CA ARG A 110 8.78 4.71 22.31
C ARG A 110 8.54 6.21 22.08
N PRO A 111 9.03 6.76 20.96
CA PRO A 111 8.75 8.13 20.58
C PRO A 111 7.23 8.41 20.51
N PRO A 112 6.81 9.68 20.61
CA PRO A 112 5.41 10.05 20.40
C PRO A 112 4.86 9.46 19.11
N ARG A 113 3.62 8.96 19.14
CA ARG A 113 2.91 8.34 18.02
C ARG A 113 3.53 7.05 17.45
N ALA A 114 4.59 6.51 18.04
CA ALA A 114 5.06 5.18 17.67
C ALA A 114 4.19 4.11 18.33
N HIS A 115 3.98 2.96 17.69
CA HIS A 115 3.23 1.82 18.25
C HIS A 115 3.96 0.50 18.01
N HIS A 116 3.76 -0.45 18.92
CA HIS A 116 4.32 -1.79 18.79
C HIS A 116 3.39 -2.65 17.94
N CYS A 117 3.88 -3.11 16.80
CA CYS A 117 3.19 -4.08 15.97
C CYS A 117 3.45 -5.49 16.48
N ARG A 118 2.39 -6.20 16.90
CA ARG A 118 2.49 -7.59 17.37
C ARG A 118 2.86 -8.57 16.25
N ILE A 119 2.54 -8.25 15.00
CA ILE A 119 2.83 -9.12 13.86
C ILE A 119 4.30 -8.95 13.44
N CYS A 120 4.74 -7.71 13.25
CA CYS A 120 6.14 -7.40 12.88
C CYS A 120 7.13 -7.52 14.04
N GLN A 121 6.64 -7.60 15.29
CA GLN A 121 7.40 -7.69 16.54
C GLN A 121 8.40 -6.54 16.72
N ARG A 122 7.95 -5.31 16.46
CA ARG A 122 8.78 -4.10 16.54
C ARG A 122 7.94 -2.84 16.74
N CYS A 123 8.55 -1.81 17.28
CA CYS A 123 7.97 -0.47 17.32
C CYS A 123 8.15 0.24 15.97
N VAL A 124 7.09 0.86 15.47
CA VAL A 124 7.07 1.62 14.21
C VAL A 124 6.63 3.05 14.50
N ARG A 125 7.35 4.04 13.95
CA ARG A 125 7.05 5.48 14.07
C ARG A 125 5.82 5.87 13.27
N LYS A 126 4.97 6.71 13.86
CA LYS A 126 3.66 7.10 13.29
C LYS A 126 2.94 5.89 12.67
N MET A 127 2.96 4.77 13.40
CA MET A 127 2.35 3.54 12.91
C MET A 127 0.86 3.78 12.71
N ASP A 128 0.39 3.50 11.51
CA ASP A 128 -1.02 3.50 11.19
C ASP A 128 -1.58 2.10 11.50
N HIS A 129 -1.19 1.10 10.71
CA HIS A 129 -1.61 -0.28 10.91
C HIS A 129 -0.60 -1.30 10.35
N HIS A 130 -0.83 -2.58 10.63
CA HIS A 130 -0.20 -3.66 9.89
C HIS A 130 -1.14 -4.10 8.77
N CYS A 131 -0.66 -4.10 7.53
CA CYS A 131 -1.47 -4.41 6.37
C CYS A 131 -1.00 -5.73 5.75
N PRO A 132 -1.82 -6.80 5.82
CA PRO A 132 -1.49 -8.09 5.21
C PRO A 132 -1.28 -7.96 3.70
N TRP A 133 -2.01 -7.06 3.03
CA TRP A 133 -1.94 -6.86 1.58
C TRP A 133 -0.58 -6.39 1.07
N ILE A 134 0.20 -5.67 1.88
CA ILE A 134 1.59 -5.31 1.55
C ILE A 134 2.60 -6.11 2.37
N ASN A 135 2.13 -7.07 3.20
CA ASN A 135 2.92 -7.84 4.16
C ASN A 135 3.90 -6.98 4.99
N ASN A 136 3.45 -5.79 5.39
CA ASN A 136 4.29 -4.80 6.07
C ASN A 136 3.42 -3.87 6.92
N CYS A 137 4.05 -3.19 7.88
CA CYS A 137 3.40 -2.07 8.54
C CYS A 137 3.28 -0.88 7.59
N VAL A 138 2.23 -0.08 7.75
CA VAL A 138 2.15 1.27 7.22
C VAL A 138 2.56 2.21 8.34
N GLY A 139 3.60 3.00 8.10
CA GLY A 139 4.15 3.94 9.06
C GLY A 139 4.81 5.13 8.37
N GLU A 140 5.51 5.95 9.15
CA GLU A 140 6.06 7.24 8.72
C GLU A 140 6.78 7.22 7.37
N LEU A 141 7.61 6.20 7.11
CA LEU A 141 8.52 6.18 5.97
C LEU A 141 7.94 5.51 4.71
N ASN A 142 6.84 4.76 4.81
CA ASN A 142 6.22 4.10 3.66
C ASN A 142 4.75 4.50 3.43
N GLN A 143 4.15 5.32 4.30
CA GLN A 143 2.76 5.77 4.19
C GLN A 143 2.46 6.45 2.84
N LYS A 144 3.38 7.26 2.30
CA LYS A 144 3.23 7.88 0.98
C LYS A 144 3.02 6.83 -0.12
N TYR A 145 3.81 5.75 -0.11
CA TYR A 145 3.71 4.70 -1.12
C TYR A 145 2.41 3.93 -0.98
N PHE A 146 1.96 3.68 0.26
CA PHE A 146 0.67 3.04 0.52
C PHE A 146 -0.50 3.89 -0.02
N ILE A 147 -0.48 5.20 0.20
CA ILE A 147 -1.51 6.11 -0.34
C ILE A 147 -1.49 6.11 -1.87
N LEU A 148 -0.30 6.17 -2.50
CA LEU A 148 -0.18 6.07 -3.96
C LEU A 148 -0.73 4.75 -4.50
N PHE A 149 -0.46 3.63 -3.83
CA PHE A 149 -1.02 2.33 -4.17
C PHE A 149 -2.56 2.35 -4.17
N LEU A 150 -3.18 2.96 -3.16
CA LEU A 150 -4.64 3.10 -3.10
C LEU A 150 -5.18 3.99 -4.24
N ILE A 151 -4.51 5.12 -4.52
CA ILE A 151 -4.89 6.03 -5.61
C ILE A 151 -4.83 5.34 -6.97
N TYR A 152 -3.75 4.61 -7.26
CA TYR A 152 -3.59 3.92 -8.54
C TYR A 152 -4.53 2.71 -8.65
N THR A 153 -4.83 2.02 -7.55
CA THR A 153 -5.88 0.98 -7.51
C THR A 153 -7.24 1.58 -7.84
N GLY A 154 -7.62 2.68 -7.18
CA GLY A 154 -8.87 3.39 -7.46
C GLY A 154 -8.95 3.90 -8.91
N THR A 155 -7.84 4.39 -9.44
CA THR A 155 -7.74 4.85 -10.84
C THR A 155 -7.91 3.70 -11.82
N ALA A 156 -7.28 2.54 -11.56
CA ALA A 156 -7.46 1.34 -12.38
C ALA A 156 -8.92 0.87 -12.38
N CYS A 157 -9.56 0.81 -11.20
CA CYS A 157 -10.97 0.47 -11.07
C CYS A 157 -11.88 1.44 -11.84
N ALA A 158 -11.66 2.75 -11.68
CA ALA A 158 -12.43 3.78 -12.37
C ALA A 158 -12.27 3.69 -13.89
N TYR A 159 -11.03 3.46 -14.36
CA TYR A 159 -10.73 3.29 -15.79
C TYR A 159 -11.49 2.10 -16.38
N VAL A 160 -11.41 0.93 -15.74
CA VAL A 160 -12.13 -0.28 -16.18
C VAL A 160 -13.64 -0.05 -16.16
N LEU A 161 -14.18 0.57 -15.11
CA LEU A 161 -15.61 0.84 -15.00
C LEU A 161 -16.11 1.75 -16.14
N ILE A 162 -15.37 2.83 -16.42
CA ILE A 162 -15.69 3.74 -17.52
C ILE A 162 -15.62 3.00 -18.87
N SER A 163 -14.59 2.18 -19.10
CA SER A 163 -14.47 1.39 -20.32
C SER A 163 -15.63 0.41 -20.51
N ILE A 164 -16.09 -0.24 -19.43
CA ILE A 164 -17.28 -1.12 -19.47
C ILE A 164 -18.52 -0.32 -19.84
N LEU A 165 -18.75 0.84 -19.21
CA LEU A 165 -19.90 1.70 -19.50
C LEU A 165 -19.90 2.17 -20.96
N LEU A 166 -18.75 2.61 -21.48
CA LEU A 166 -18.60 3.02 -22.87
C LEU A 166 -18.84 1.86 -23.85
N SER A 167 -18.34 0.66 -23.52
CA SER A 167 -18.60 -0.55 -24.32
C SER A 167 -20.10 -0.90 -24.35
N PHE A 168 -20.77 -0.83 -23.20
CA PHE A 168 -22.20 -1.06 -23.12
C PHE A 168 -23.00 -0.04 -23.94
N ILE A 169 -22.68 1.25 -23.81
CA ILE A 169 -23.33 2.31 -24.61
C ILE A 169 -23.13 2.05 -26.10
N LYS A 170 -21.90 1.79 -26.55
CA LYS A 170 -21.61 1.47 -27.96
C LYS A 170 -22.43 0.28 -28.45
N SER A 171 -22.48 -0.81 -27.69
CA SER A 171 -23.25 -2.00 -28.05
C SER A 171 -24.74 -1.71 -28.25
N LYS A 172 -25.31 -0.77 -27.48
CA LYS A 172 -26.69 -0.34 -27.61
C LYS A 172 -26.91 0.54 -28.83
N LEU A 173 -26.01 1.50 -29.10
CA LEU A 173 -26.10 2.32 -30.32
C LEU A 173 -26.05 1.44 -31.58
N ASP A 174 -25.10 0.51 -31.64
CA ASP A 174 -24.94 -0.41 -32.77
C ASP A 174 -26.16 -1.35 -32.93
N SER A 175 -26.88 -1.65 -31.84
CA SER A 175 -28.13 -2.43 -31.91
C SER A 175 -29.29 -1.62 -32.48
N HIS A 176 -29.39 -0.32 -32.18
CA HIS A 176 -30.45 0.54 -32.68
C HIS A 176 -30.28 0.90 -34.16
N GLN A 177 -29.04 0.96 -34.66
CA GLN A 177 -28.78 1.21 -36.09
C GLN A 177 -29.06 0.01 -37.00
N ARG A 178 -29.22 -1.19 -36.42
CA ARG A 178 -29.48 -2.44 -37.16
C ARG A 178 -30.97 -2.79 -37.28
N MET A 179 -31.85 -2.01 -36.65
CA MET A 179 -33.32 -2.10 -36.78
C MET A 179 -33.80 -1.06 -37.79
#